data_AF-D8PZW8-F1
#
_entry.id   AF-D8PZW8-F1
#
_cell.length_a   1.000
_cell.length_b   1.000
_cell.length_c   1.000
_cell.angle_alpha   90.00
_cell.angle_beta   90.00
_cell.angle_gamma   90.00
#
_symmetry.space_group_name_H-M   'P 1'
#
loop_
_entity.id
_entity.type
_entity.pdbx_description
1 polymer ?
#
loop_
_entity_poly.entity_id
_entity_poly.type
_entity_poly.pdbx_seq_one_letter_code
_entity_poly.pdbx_strand_id
1 'polypeptide(L)'
;MTWKVLYAALKNLISYAMLVTAAPLSSPTHQQALPALPKLSPEEERIEMQDKLGRYIQEMRETFIQDLTTSNELLTEISQYYAKRPSKLMRPRLILLTALAVNASVGERDALPQQVRLAEVVEMIHVVSLLHDDVIDESDTRRGDMSAPARYGNKNSILAGDFVLGRAMSLIATLGHFDAMREIAGVVTTLVEGEIIQAEDSIALSDKARAGQAADQWGSYMERIFLKTGSLFARALRSTAMLSGLPSDDERVLAVGDYGTELGLAFQIIDDALDFKETPVDSAGKPTGAVDLSLGLITAPVFYALEERPNELAPYVLRKCSEPGDTAEVVRLVRETSALQRTYALAAEHAQKARDALQALPSTLARDALEALTMKVLSRDK
;
A
#
# COMPACT_ATOMS: atom_id res chain seq x y z
N MET A 1 12.97 -8.91 -42.81
CA MET A 1 11.68 -9.61 -42.60
C MET A 1 10.69 -8.59 -42.07
N THR A 2 9.82 -8.10 -42.94
CA THR A 2 9.24 -6.75 -42.91
C THR A 2 7.80 -6.74 -42.40
N TRP A 3 7.39 -5.59 -41.86
CA TRP A 3 6.06 -5.16 -41.35
C TRP A 3 4.80 -5.73 -42.05
N LYS A 4 4.92 -6.28 -43.27
CA LYS A 4 3.85 -6.98 -43.98
C LYS A 4 3.35 -8.24 -43.27
N VAL A 5 4.20 -8.93 -42.49
CA VAL A 5 3.80 -10.12 -41.71
C VAL A 5 2.96 -9.73 -40.48
N LEU A 6 3.34 -8.65 -39.78
CA LEU A 6 2.56 -8.11 -38.66
C LEU A 6 1.20 -7.55 -39.12
N TYR A 7 1.16 -6.88 -40.27
CA TYR A 7 -0.08 -6.34 -40.84
C TYR A 7 -1.04 -7.44 -41.32
N ALA A 8 -0.52 -8.56 -41.84
CA ALA A 8 -1.33 -9.72 -42.22
C ALA A 8 -1.91 -10.47 -41.01
N ALA A 9 -1.17 -10.54 -39.90
CA ALA A 9 -1.66 -11.12 -38.64
C ALA A 9 -2.78 -10.27 -38.00
N LEU A 10 -2.67 -8.94 -38.04
CA LEU A 10 -3.69 -8.00 -37.55
C LEU A 10 -4.97 -7.98 -38.41
N LYS A 11 -4.87 -8.16 -39.74
CA LYS A 11 -6.04 -8.25 -40.63
C LYS A 11 -6.89 -9.51 -40.40
N ASN A 12 -6.25 -10.63 -40.03
CA ASN A 12 -6.95 -11.88 -39.75
C ASN A 12 -7.67 -11.86 -38.38
N LEU A 13 -7.15 -11.12 -37.40
CA LEU A 13 -7.80 -10.92 -36.10
C LEU A 13 -9.07 -10.05 -36.20
N ILE A 14 -9.10 -9.07 -37.10
CA ILE A 14 -10.28 -8.21 -37.32
C ILE A 14 -11.36 -8.95 -38.13
N SER A 15 -11.00 -9.96 -38.93
CA SER A 15 -11.96 -10.77 -39.69
C SER A 15 -12.61 -11.89 -38.86
N TYR A 16 -11.97 -12.32 -37.76
CA TYR A 16 -12.54 -13.32 -36.84
C TYR A 16 -13.54 -12.72 -35.84
N ALA A 17 -13.50 -11.40 -35.62
CA ALA A 17 -14.40 -10.66 -34.73
C ALA A 17 -15.74 -10.26 -35.38
N MET A 18 -15.99 -10.61 -36.64
CA MET A 18 -17.25 -10.31 -37.36
C MET A 18 -18.02 -11.55 -37.85
N LEU A 19 -17.69 -12.75 -37.38
CA LEU A 19 -18.38 -14.00 -37.74
C LEU A 19 -18.84 -14.78 -36.50
N VAL A 20 -19.59 -14.12 -35.62
CA VAL A 20 -20.54 -14.80 -34.73
C VAL A 20 -21.93 -14.39 -35.17
N THR A 21 -22.43 -15.11 -36.18
CA THR A 21 -23.82 -15.02 -36.63
C THR A 21 -24.73 -15.58 -35.55
N ALA A 22 -25.74 -14.79 -35.17
CA ALA A 22 -26.81 -15.13 -34.27
C ALA A 22 -27.45 -16.49 -34.60
N ALA A 23 -27.38 -17.43 -33.65
CA ALA A 23 -28.26 -18.58 -33.62
C ALA A 23 -29.66 -18.13 -33.10
N PRO A 24 -30.76 -18.59 -33.70
CA PRO A 24 -32.10 -18.20 -33.26
C PRO A 24 -32.40 -18.79 -31.88
N LEU A 25 -32.88 -17.92 -30.98
CA LEU A 25 -33.41 -18.28 -29.66
C LEU A 25 -34.62 -19.22 -29.82
N SER A 26 -34.46 -20.47 -29.42
CA SER A 26 -35.59 -21.35 -29.13
C SER A 26 -36.29 -20.86 -27.86
N SER A 27 -37.61 -20.74 -27.94
CA SER A 27 -38.51 -20.31 -26.87
C SER A 27 -38.36 -21.16 -25.60
N PRO A 28 -38.31 -20.56 -24.39
CA PRO A 28 -38.20 -21.31 -23.15
C PRO A 28 -39.56 -21.90 -22.76
N THR A 29 -39.73 -23.21 -22.96
CA THR A 29 -40.73 -24.01 -22.25
C THR A 29 -40.30 -24.18 -20.79
N HIS A 30 -41.16 -23.73 -19.88
CA HIS A 30 -41.14 -23.97 -18.42
C HIS A 30 -39.81 -23.71 -17.69
N GLN A 31 -39.61 -22.46 -17.26
CA GLN A 31 -38.77 -22.17 -16.09
C GLN A 31 -39.43 -22.78 -14.85
N GLN A 32 -39.00 -23.99 -14.48
CA GLN A 32 -39.08 -24.40 -13.08
C GLN A 32 -38.14 -23.47 -12.29
N ALA A 33 -38.67 -22.78 -11.29
CA ALA A 33 -37.86 -22.00 -10.37
C ALA A 33 -36.79 -22.91 -9.78
N LEU A 34 -35.52 -22.59 -10.02
CA LEU A 34 -34.41 -23.24 -9.32
C LEU A 34 -34.69 -23.11 -7.81
N PRO A 35 -34.53 -24.18 -7.02
CA PRO A 35 -34.74 -24.09 -5.58
C PRO A 35 -33.82 -22.99 -5.03
N ALA A 36 -34.39 -22.11 -4.21
CA ALA A 36 -33.62 -21.08 -3.53
C ALA A 36 -32.47 -21.77 -2.78
N LEU A 37 -31.22 -21.36 -3.07
CA LEU A 37 -30.06 -21.86 -2.36
C LEU A 37 -30.30 -21.69 -0.85
N PRO A 38 -29.95 -22.68 -0.01
CA PRO A 38 -30.10 -22.55 1.43
C PRO A 38 -29.35 -21.31 1.90
N LYS A 39 -30.00 -20.48 2.73
CA LYS A 39 -29.34 -19.35 3.37
C LYS A 39 -28.26 -19.90 4.30
N LEU A 40 -27.01 -19.51 4.06
CA LEU A 40 -25.89 -19.84 4.92
C LEU A 40 -26.05 -19.16 6.29
N SER A 41 -25.52 -19.78 7.33
CA SER A 41 -25.35 -19.13 8.63
C SER A 41 -24.24 -18.07 8.57
N PRO A 42 -24.23 -17.08 9.48
CA PRO A 42 -23.18 -16.05 9.50
C PRO A 42 -21.76 -16.60 9.66
N GLU A 43 -21.60 -17.79 10.25
CA GLU A 43 -20.30 -18.45 10.35
C GLU A 43 -19.88 -19.08 9.03
N GLU A 44 -20.80 -19.75 8.34
CA GLU A 44 -20.56 -20.31 7.00
C GLU A 44 -20.25 -19.22 5.97
N GLU A 45 -20.96 -18.09 6.01
CA GLU A 45 -20.67 -16.94 5.14
C GLU A 45 -19.27 -16.35 5.39
N ARG A 46 -18.82 -16.32 6.66
CA ARG A 46 -17.46 -15.87 7.00
C ARG A 46 -16.40 -16.83 6.49
N ILE A 47 -16.60 -18.14 6.64
CA ILE A 47 -15.70 -19.17 6.13
C ILE A 47 -15.62 -19.08 4.60
N GLU A 48 -16.76 -18.98 3.92
CA GLU A 48 -16.80 -18.84 2.46
C GLU A 48 -16.03 -17.59 1.98
N MET A 49 -16.22 -16.44 2.63
CA MET A 49 -15.49 -15.22 2.29
C MET A 49 -13.98 -15.37 2.52
N GLN A 50 -13.56 -16.00 3.62
CA GLN A 50 -12.15 -16.27 3.91
C GLN A 50 -11.53 -17.21 2.87
N ASP A 51 -12.24 -18.25 2.46
CA ASP A 51 -11.82 -19.19 1.42
C ASP A 51 -11.72 -18.50 0.06
N LYS A 52 -12.70 -17.66 -0.30
CA LYS A 52 -12.66 -16.81 -1.51
C LYS A 52 -11.41 -15.93 -1.52
N LEU A 53 -11.19 -15.17 -0.44
CA LEU A 53 -10.03 -14.30 -0.31
C LEU A 53 -8.72 -15.09 -0.39
N GLY A 54 -8.67 -16.27 0.24
CA GLY A 54 -7.53 -17.18 0.17
C GLY A 54 -7.22 -17.61 -1.26
N ARG A 55 -8.24 -18.00 -2.04
CA ARG A 55 -8.08 -18.36 -3.45
C ARG A 55 -7.58 -17.21 -4.31
N TYR A 56 -8.16 -16.01 -4.17
CA TYR A 56 -7.70 -14.85 -4.94
C TYR A 56 -6.26 -14.45 -4.61
N ILE A 57 -5.86 -14.53 -3.33
CA ILE A 57 -4.48 -14.27 -2.92
C ILE A 57 -3.52 -15.32 -3.48
N GLN A 58 -3.93 -16.59 -3.49
CA GLN A 58 -3.15 -17.68 -4.07
C GLN A 58 -2.94 -17.47 -5.57
N GLU A 59 -4.03 -17.23 -6.31
CA GLU A 59 -4.02 -16.96 -7.76
C GLU A 59 -3.13 -15.76 -8.09
N MET A 60 -3.33 -14.64 -7.39
CA MET A 60 -2.52 -13.43 -7.57
C MET A 60 -1.04 -13.67 -7.26
N ARG A 61 -0.71 -14.49 -6.25
CA ARG A 61 0.69 -14.81 -5.94
C ARG A 61 1.35 -15.62 -7.05
N GLU A 62 0.62 -16.55 -7.65
CA GLU A 62 1.11 -17.38 -8.75
C GLU A 62 1.37 -16.51 -9.99
N THR A 63 0.42 -15.65 -10.36
CA THR A 63 0.61 -14.71 -11.48
C THR A 63 1.72 -13.71 -11.20
N PHE A 64 1.79 -13.15 -9.99
CA PHE A 64 2.81 -12.19 -9.59
C PHE A 64 4.23 -12.73 -9.80
N ILE A 65 4.52 -13.94 -9.32
CA ILE A 65 5.85 -14.54 -9.50
C ILE A 65 6.13 -14.83 -10.98
N GLN A 66 5.13 -15.31 -11.71
CA GLN A 66 5.26 -15.60 -13.14
C GLN A 66 5.57 -14.33 -13.94
N ASP A 67 4.88 -13.22 -13.68
CA ASP A 67 5.03 -11.97 -14.42
C ASP A 67 6.38 -11.28 -14.16
N LEU A 68 7.06 -11.63 -13.06
CA LEU A 68 8.44 -11.23 -12.76
C LEU A 68 9.50 -12.11 -13.42
N THR A 69 9.11 -13.19 -14.09
CA THR A 69 10.05 -14.10 -14.77
C THR A 69 10.48 -13.53 -16.12
N THR A 70 11.76 -13.71 -16.47
CA THR A 70 12.34 -13.28 -17.75
C THR A 70 13.42 -14.26 -18.22
N SER A 71 13.89 -14.13 -19.45
CA SER A 71 14.97 -14.96 -20.00
C SER A 71 16.33 -14.71 -19.36
N ASN A 72 16.49 -13.60 -18.63
CA ASN A 72 17.67 -13.32 -17.83
C ASN A 72 17.49 -13.87 -16.41
N GLU A 73 18.28 -14.88 -16.05
CA GLU A 73 18.17 -15.57 -14.76
C GLU A 73 18.46 -14.65 -13.57
N LEU A 74 19.50 -13.81 -13.66
CA LEU A 74 19.86 -12.86 -12.60
C LEU A 74 18.74 -11.83 -12.38
N LEU A 75 18.20 -11.26 -13.46
CA LEU A 75 17.09 -10.30 -13.35
C LEU A 75 15.84 -10.95 -12.76
N THR A 76 15.56 -12.21 -13.11
CA THR A 76 14.47 -12.99 -12.50
C THR A 76 14.70 -13.19 -11.00
N GLU A 77 15.92 -13.57 -10.60
CA GLU A 77 16.27 -13.78 -9.20
C GLU A 77 16.05 -12.51 -8.37
N ILE A 78 16.58 -11.37 -8.83
CA ILE A 78 16.48 -10.10 -8.10
C ILE A 78 15.03 -9.60 -8.07
N SER A 79 14.32 -9.64 -9.19
CA SER A 79 12.93 -9.17 -9.28
C SER A 79 12.00 -9.97 -8.36
N GLN A 80 12.24 -11.27 -8.22
CA GLN A 80 11.46 -12.14 -7.34
C GLN A 80 11.95 -12.15 -5.88
N TYR A 81 13.05 -11.47 -5.57
CA TYR A 81 13.73 -11.58 -4.28
C TYR A 81 12.84 -11.23 -3.09
N TYR A 82 12.15 -10.08 -3.15
CA TYR A 82 11.19 -9.69 -2.13
C TYR A 82 9.81 -10.32 -2.33
N ALA A 83 9.40 -10.55 -3.57
CA ALA A 83 8.11 -11.15 -3.90
C ALA A 83 7.94 -12.57 -3.34
N LYS A 84 9.01 -13.37 -3.30
CA LYS A 84 9.01 -14.73 -2.76
C LYS A 84 8.98 -14.80 -1.23
N ARG A 85 9.25 -13.70 -0.53
CA ARG A 85 9.34 -13.72 0.94
C ARG A 85 7.94 -13.82 1.57
N PRO A 86 7.83 -14.44 2.76
CA PRO A 86 6.61 -14.38 3.55
C PRO A 86 6.20 -12.93 3.82
N SER A 87 4.94 -12.60 3.52
CA SER A 87 4.38 -11.27 3.70
C SER A 87 2.93 -11.40 4.14
N LYS A 88 2.47 -10.46 4.99
CA LYS A 88 1.07 -10.33 5.37
C LYS A 88 0.18 -9.91 4.19
N LEU A 89 0.75 -9.56 3.02
CA LEU A 89 0.04 -9.09 1.81
C LEU A 89 -1.15 -8.19 2.13
N MET A 90 -0.92 -7.19 2.96
CA MET A 90 -1.99 -6.33 3.47
C MET A 90 -2.64 -5.52 2.33
N ARG A 91 -1.83 -5.00 1.40
CA ARG A 91 -2.32 -4.20 0.26
C ARG A 91 -3.22 -5.02 -0.67
N PRO A 92 -2.83 -6.23 -1.14
CA PRO A 92 -3.74 -7.08 -1.91
C PRO A 92 -5.01 -7.48 -1.16
N ARG A 93 -4.91 -7.81 0.13
CA ARG A 93 -6.08 -8.18 0.94
C ARG A 93 -7.06 -7.02 1.06
N LEU A 94 -6.55 -5.80 1.26
CA LEU A 94 -7.36 -4.59 1.34
C LEU A 94 -8.12 -4.33 0.03
N ILE A 95 -7.44 -4.48 -1.10
CA ILE A 95 -8.04 -4.34 -2.44
C ILE A 95 -9.12 -5.39 -2.65
N LEU A 96 -8.84 -6.66 -2.37
CA LEU A 96 -9.80 -7.74 -2.59
C LEU A 96 -11.02 -7.65 -1.65
N LEU A 97 -10.84 -7.23 -0.40
CA LEU A 97 -11.95 -6.98 0.51
C LEU A 97 -12.79 -5.78 0.03
N THR A 98 -12.15 -4.73 -0.45
CA THR A 98 -12.85 -3.56 -1.02
C THR A 98 -13.62 -3.96 -2.28
N ALA A 99 -13.03 -4.77 -3.15
CA ALA A 99 -13.70 -5.34 -4.32
C ALA A 99 -14.97 -6.09 -3.92
N LEU A 100 -14.89 -7.00 -2.95
CA LEU A 100 -16.06 -7.75 -2.47
C LEU A 100 -17.14 -6.83 -1.87
N ALA A 101 -16.75 -5.83 -1.08
CA ALA A 101 -17.68 -4.91 -0.45
C ALA A 101 -18.39 -3.98 -1.48
N VAL A 102 -17.65 -3.48 -2.47
CA VAL A 102 -18.20 -2.61 -3.52
C VAL A 102 -19.02 -3.42 -4.53
N ASN A 103 -18.54 -4.58 -4.96
CA ASN A 103 -19.22 -5.45 -5.93
C ASN A 103 -20.62 -5.86 -5.44
N ALA A 104 -20.77 -6.10 -4.13
CA ALA A 104 -22.07 -6.39 -3.53
C ALA A 104 -23.09 -5.26 -3.78
N SER A 105 -22.65 -4.00 -3.89
CA SER A 105 -23.52 -2.86 -4.18
C SER A 105 -23.97 -2.76 -5.64
N VAL A 106 -23.32 -3.49 -6.55
CA VAL A 106 -23.65 -3.55 -7.99
C VAL A 106 -24.17 -4.93 -8.41
N GLY A 107 -24.48 -5.80 -7.45
CA GLY A 107 -25.07 -7.13 -7.69
C GLY A 107 -24.06 -8.24 -8.01
N GLU A 108 -22.77 -7.98 -7.83
CA GLU A 108 -21.69 -8.94 -8.10
C GLU A 108 -21.13 -9.54 -6.81
N ARG A 109 -20.91 -10.86 -6.77
CA ARG A 109 -20.59 -11.58 -5.52
C ARG A 109 -19.10 -11.87 -5.32
N ASP A 110 -18.35 -11.81 -6.40
CA ASP A 110 -16.96 -12.25 -6.48
C ASP A 110 -16.07 -11.09 -6.93
N ALA A 111 -14.77 -11.18 -6.67
CA ALA A 111 -13.81 -10.21 -7.19
C ALA A 111 -13.66 -10.39 -8.71
N LEU A 112 -13.65 -9.28 -9.44
CA LEU A 112 -13.46 -9.27 -10.88
C LEU A 112 -11.99 -9.57 -11.23
N PRO A 113 -11.69 -10.24 -12.36
CA PRO A 113 -10.31 -10.52 -12.77
C PRO A 113 -9.41 -9.28 -12.79
N GLN A 114 -9.94 -8.14 -13.20
CA GLN A 114 -9.22 -6.86 -13.25
C GLN A 114 -8.91 -6.33 -11.84
N GLN A 115 -9.75 -6.60 -10.84
CA GLN A 115 -9.49 -6.23 -9.44
C GLN A 115 -8.42 -7.11 -8.80
N VAL A 116 -8.41 -8.42 -9.13
CA VAL A 116 -7.31 -9.33 -8.74
C VAL A 116 -6.00 -8.88 -9.40
N ARG A 117 -6.05 -8.50 -10.69
CA ARG A 117 -4.89 -7.95 -11.41
C ARG A 117 -4.41 -6.62 -10.81
N LEU A 118 -5.32 -5.76 -10.35
CA LEU A 118 -4.96 -4.52 -9.67
C LEU A 118 -4.25 -4.79 -8.33
N ALA A 119 -4.71 -5.79 -7.58
CA ALA A 119 -4.03 -6.22 -6.34
C ALA A 119 -2.59 -6.67 -6.60
N GLU A 120 -2.35 -7.39 -7.71
CA GLU A 120 -1.01 -7.76 -8.17
C GLU A 120 -0.15 -6.54 -8.50
N VAL A 121 -0.68 -5.62 -9.31
CA VAL A 121 0.01 -4.37 -9.70
C VAL A 121 0.42 -3.56 -8.48
N VAL A 122 -0.45 -3.45 -7.48
CA VAL A 122 -0.15 -2.70 -6.26
C VAL A 122 0.97 -3.35 -5.45
N GLU A 123 1.00 -4.68 -5.37
CA GLU A 123 2.11 -5.38 -4.70
C GLU A 123 3.41 -5.31 -5.53
N MET A 124 3.35 -5.27 -6.86
CA MET A 124 4.50 -4.97 -7.72
C MET A 124 5.07 -3.59 -7.41
N ILE A 125 4.22 -2.54 -7.37
CA ILE A 125 4.64 -1.17 -7.04
C ILE A 125 5.27 -1.13 -5.63
N HIS A 126 4.72 -1.89 -4.68
CA HIS A 126 5.34 -2.02 -3.36
C HIS A 126 6.73 -2.68 -3.42
N VAL A 127 6.89 -3.76 -4.20
CA VAL A 127 8.22 -4.39 -4.37
C VAL A 127 9.21 -3.46 -5.06
N VAL A 128 8.76 -2.63 -6.01
CA VAL A 128 9.60 -1.57 -6.60
C VAL A 128 10.12 -0.64 -5.52
N SER A 129 9.23 -0.13 -4.64
CA SER A 129 9.65 0.75 -3.55
C SER A 129 10.70 0.07 -2.68
N LEU A 130 10.49 -1.19 -2.25
CA LEU A 130 11.48 -1.92 -1.45
C LEU A 130 12.86 -2.05 -2.12
N LEU A 131 12.90 -2.32 -3.42
CA LEU A 131 14.16 -2.45 -4.17
C LEU A 131 14.91 -1.12 -4.29
N HIS A 132 14.18 -0.01 -4.39
CA HIS A 132 14.76 1.33 -4.51
C HIS A 132 15.08 1.95 -3.13
N ASP A 133 14.17 1.86 -2.16
CA ASP A 133 14.31 2.37 -0.79
C ASP A 133 15.55 1.78 -0.12
N ASP A 134 15.79 0.47 -0.21
CA ASP A 134 16.96 -0.15 0.42
C ASP A 134 18.30 0.35 -0.18
N VAL A 135 18.30 0.87 -1.42
CA VAL A 135 19.46 1.53 -2.04
C VAL A 135 19.62 2.96 -1.53
N ILE A 136 18.51 3.69 -1.38
CA ILE A 136 18.47 5.08 -0.92
C ILE A 136 18.89 5.15 0.57
N ASP A 137 18.37 4.25 1.39
CA ASP A 137 18.56 4.19 2.84
C ASP A 137 19.87 3.49 3.26
N GLU A 138 20.69 3.03 2.30
CA GLU A 138 21.93 2.26 2.54
C GLU A 138 21.75 1.08 3.53
N SER A 139 20.59 0.42 3.47
CA SER A 139 20.21 -0.61 4.44
C SER A 139 20.89 -1.95 4.13
N ASP A 140 21.73 -2.46 5.04
CA ASP A 140 22.39 -3.78 4.90
C ASP A 140 21.41 -4.96 5.07
N THR A 141 20.32 -4.76 5.82
CA THR A 141 19.35 -5.83 6.15
C THR A 141 17.90 -5.40 5.96
N ARG A 142 17.04 -6.35 5.59
CA ARG A 142 15.58 -6.18 5.45
C ARG A 142 14.86 -7.40 6.03
N ARG A 143 14.01 -7.18 7.03
CA ARG A 143 13.25 -8.24 7.75
C ARG A 143 14.12 -9.38 8.28
N GLY A 144 15.35 -9.07 8.71
CA GLY A 144 16.30 -10.05 9.28
C GLY A 144 17.18 -10.78 8.26
N ASP A 145 16.98 -10.57 6.95
CA ASP A 145 17.87 -11.08 5.90
C ASP A 145 18.69 -9.94 5.29
N MET A 146 19.68 -10.27 4.45
CA MET A 146 20.36 -9.28 3.61
C MET A 146 19.36 -8.51 2.74
N SER A 147 19.61 -7.23 2.53
CA SER A 147 18.91 -6.43 1.53
C SER A 147 19.34 -6.81 0.11
N ALA A 148 18.54 -6.43 -0.88
CA ALA A 148 18.86 -6.59 -2.30
C ALA A 148 20.19 -5.89 -2.68
N PRO A 149 20.46 -4.62 -2.29
CA PRO A 149 21.74 -3.98 -2.59
C PRO A 149 22.92 -4.68 -1.91
N ALA A 150 22.79 -5.12 -0.66
CA ALA A 150 23.86 -5.85 0.02
C ALA A 150 24.21 -7.18 -0.69
N ARG A 151 23.21 -7.85 -1.29
CA ARG A 151 23.40 -9.14 -1.96
C ARG A 151 23.80 -9.03 -3.43
N TYR A 152 23.20 -8.09 -4.16
CA TYR A 152 23.29 -8.02 -5.63
C TYR A 152 23.94 -6.71 -6.13
N GLY A 153 24.18 -5.74 -5.24
CA GLY A 153 24.71 -4.42 -5.55
C GLY A 153 23.63 -3.41 -5.96
N ASN A 154 23.91 -2.13 -5.72
CA ASN A 154 22.98 -1.01 -5.98
C ASN A 154 22.50 -0.99 -7.43
N LYS A 155 23.43 -1.10 -8.39
CA LYS A 155 23.11 -1.08 -9.83
C LYS A 155 22.08 -2.13 -10.22
N ASN A 156 22.25 -3.37 -9.75
CA ASN A 156 21.34 -4.46 -10.11
C ASN A 156 19.99 -4.33 -9.42
N SER A 157 19.96 -3.81 -8.18
CA SER A 157 18.72 -3.55 -7.43
C SER A 157 17.88 -2.46 -8.10
N ILE A 158 18.50 -1.37 -8.54
CA ILE A 158 17.84 -0.29 -9.30
C ILE A 158 17.23 -0.84 -10.60
N LEU A 159 18.03 -1.56 -11.41
CA LEU A 159 17.58 -2.10 -12.70
C LEU A 159 16.47 -3.15 -12.54
N ALA A 160 16.50 -3.94 -11.47
CA ALA A 160 15.40 -4.86 -11.15
C ALA A 160 14.13 -4.10 -10.78
N GLY A 161 14.23 -3.04 -9.97
CA GLY A 161 13.10 -2.16 -9.67
C GLY A 161 12.50 -1.53 -10.94
N ASP A 162 13.32 -1.03 -11.86
CA ASP A 162 12.88 -0.48 -13.14
C ASP A 162 12.14 -1.53 -14.00
N PHE A 163 12.64 -2.77 -14.00
CA PHE A 163 11.99 -3.88 -14.70
C PHE A 163 10.64 -4.22 -14.08
N VAL A 164 10.54 -4.35 -12.76
CA VAL A 164 9.27 -4.63 -12.05
C VAL A 164 8.28 -3.49 -12.31
N LEU A 165 8.74 -2.24 -12.29
CA LEU A 165 7.91 -1.08 -12.62
C LEU A 165 7.38 -1.14 -14.06
N GLY A 166 8.23 -1.49 -15.04
CA GLY A 166 7.80 -1.69 -16.43
C GLY A 166 6.75 -2.79 -16.60
N ARG A 167 6.86 -3.88 -15.82
CA ARG A 167 5.85 -4.95 -15.77
C ARG A 167 4.53 -4.44 -15.18
N ALA A 168 4.59 -3.73 -14.05
CA ALA A 168 3.42 -3.13 -13.42
C ALA A 168 2.68 -2.20 -14.39
N MET A 169 3.39 -1.32 -15.12
CA MET A 169 2.80 -0.42 -16.12
C MET A 169 2.14 -1.18 -17.28
N SER A 170 2.76 -2.27 -17.73
CA SER A 170 2.18 -3.13 -18.76
C SER A 170 0.88 -3.78 -18.30
N LEU A 171 0.82 -4.23 -17.04
CA LEU A 171 -0.39 -4.82 -16.46
C LEU A 171 -1.49 -3.77 -16.22
N ILE A 172 -1.13 -2.56 -15.77
CA ILE A 172 -2.07 -1.43 -15.65
C ILE A 172 -2.81 -1.21 -16.97
N ALA A 173 -2.11 -1.24 -18.10
CA ALA A 173 -2.71 -1.06 -19.42
C ALA A 173 -3.74 -2.15 -19.82
N THR A 174 -3.77 -3.28 -19.11
CA THR A 174 -4.72 -4.38 -19.35
C THR A 174 -5.97 -4.31 -18.46
N LEU A 175 -6.05 -3.36 -17.52
CA LEU A 175 -7.18 -3.24 -16.59
C LEU A 175 -8.50 -2.84 -17.27
N GLY A 176 -8.44 -2.25 -18.47
CA GLY A 176 -9.65 -2.01 -19.29
C GLY A 176 -10.58 -0.89 -18.81
N HIS A 177 -10.19 -0.10 -17.80
CA HIS A 177 -10.96 1.05 -17.31
C HIS A 177 -10.08 2.30 -17.21
N PHE A 178 -10.35 3.32 -18.03
CA PHE A 178 -9.47 4.48 -18.19
C PHE A 178 -9.20 5.24 -16.88
N ASP A 179 -10.25 5.56 -16.11
CA ASP A 179 -10.06 6.31 -14.86
C ASP A 179 -9.28 5.49 -13.82
N ALA A 180 -9.61 4.21 -13.64
CA ALA A 180 -8.86 3.31 -12.75
C ALA A 180 -7.38 3.20 -13.14
N MET A 181 -7.07 3.12 -14.45
CA MET A 181 -5.69 3.11 -14.96
C MET A 181 -4.97 4.43 -14.67
N ARG A 182 -5.62 5.57 -14.90
CA ARG A 182 -5.07 6.91 -14.60
C ARG A 182 -4.81 7.08 -13.10
N GLU A 183 -5.73 6.61 -12.26
CA GLU A 183 -5.60 6.62 -10.82
C GLU A 183 -4.36 5.84 -10.38
N ILE A 184 -4.23 4.57 -10.77
CA ILE A 184 -3.11 3.75 -10.29
C ILE A 184 -1.76 4.18 -10.90
N ALA A 185 -1.73 4.63 -12.16
CA ALA A 185 -0.50 5.09 -12.80
C ALA A 185 0.12 6.30 -12.07
N GLY A 186 -0.69 7.23 -11.58
CA GLY A 186 -0.19 8.41 -10.87
C GLY A 186 0.29 8.14 -9.43
N VAL A 187 0.12 6.91 -8.90
CA VAL A 187 0.69 6.53 -7.61
C VAL A 187 2.22 6.67 -7.64
N VAL A 188 2.86 6.25 -8.72
CA VAL A 188 4.33 6.25 -8.82
C VAL A 188 4.87 7.68 -8.71
N THR A 189 4.24 8.63 -9.38
CA THR A 189 4.57 10.05 -9.24
C THR A 189 4.44 10.51 -7.79
N THR A 190 3.33 10.14 -7.14
CA THR A 190 3.03 10.54 -5.75
C THR A 190 4.04 9.95 -4.76
N LEU A 191 4.45 8.69 -4.95
CA LEU A 191 5.45 8.03 -4.12
C LEU A 191 6.83 8.69 -4.26
N VAL A 192 7.24 9.00 -5.50
CA VAL A 192 8.52 9.68 -5.77
C VAL A 192 8.53 11.09 -5.17
N GLU A 193 7.44 11.85 -5.30
CA GLU A 193 7.29 13.15 -4.65
C GLU A 193 7.44 13.05 -3.13
N GLY A 194 6.81 12.04 -2.51
CA GLY A 194 6.93 11.76 -1.08
C GLY A 194 8.37 11.42 -0.65
N GLU A 195 9.13 10.72 -1.49
CA GLU A 195 10.55 10.42 -1.23
C GLU A 195 11.42 11.68 -1.28
N ILE A 196 11.18 12.55 -2.27
CA ILE A 196 11.90 13.83 -2.37
C ILE A 196 11.59 14.74 -1.18
N ILE A 197 10.32 14.86 -0.78
CA ILE A 197 9.94 15.64 0.40
C ILE A 197 10.59 15.09 1.66
N GLN A 198 10.69 13.77 1.82
CA GLN A 198 11.41 13.15 2.94
C GLN A 198 12.89 13.55 2.95
N ALA A 199 13.55 13.47 1.79
CA ALA A 199 14.95 13.87 1.66
C ALA A 199 15.14 15.37 1.99
N GLU A 200 14.25 16.25 1.51
CA GLU A 200 14.29 17.68 1.80
C GLU A 200 14.01 18.00 3.27
N ASP A 201 13.04 17.32 3.91
CA ASP A 201 12.74 17.46 5.34
C ASP A 201 13.94 17.08 6.20
N SER A 202 14.62 15.98 5.84
CA SER A 202 15.87 15.58 6.49
C SER A 202 16.93 16.68 6.39
N ILE A 203 16.92 17.51 5.34
CA ILE A 203 17.88 18.58 5.10
C ILE A 203 17.48 19.88 5.83
N ALA A 204 16.20 20.26 5.78
CA ALA A 204 15.66 21.57 6.16
C ALA A 204 15.41 21.78 7.66
N LEU A 205 15.54 20.74 8.49
CA LEU A 205 15.37 20.83 9.95
C LEU A 205 16.26 21.89 10.61
N SER A 206 17.44 22.19 10.06
CA SER A 206 18.33 23.22 10.62
C SER A 206 17.83 24.65 10.41
N ASP A 207 17.10 24.91 9.32
CA ASP A 207 16.75 26.27 8.90
C ASP A 207 15.32 26.65 9.31
N LYS A 208 14.35 25.72 9.18
CA LYS A 208 12.95 25.97 9.56
C LYS A 208 12.73 25.96 11.08
N ALA A 209 13.44 25.11 11.82
CA ALA A 209 13.32 25.07 13.29
C ALA A 209 13.97 26.31 13.95
N ARG A 210 14.97 26.94 13.30
CA ARG A 210 15.51 28.24 13.73
C ARG A 210 14.53 29.40 13.53
N ALA A 211 13.60 29.28 12.59
CA ALA A 211 12.61 30.29 12.27
C ALA A 211 11.29 30.17 13.07
N GLY A 212 11.16 29.17 13.96
CA GLY A 212 9.96 28.99 14.80
C GLY A 212 8.70 28.51 14.04
N GLN A 213 8.86 27.88 12.87
CA GLN A 213 7.76 27.45 12.00
C GLN A 213 7.30 26.02 12.28
N ALA A 214 6.84 25.74 13.52
CA ALA A 214 6.42 24.38 13.91
C ALA A 214 5.17 23.89 13.16
N ALA A 215 4.23 24.78 12.82
CA ALA A 215 3.02 24.44 12.07
C ALA A 215 3.33 23.96 10.64
N ASP A 216 4.32 24.57 9.99
CA ASP A 216 4.74 24.18 8.64
C ASP A 216 5.42 22.80 8.63
N GLN A 217 6.10 22.42 9.72
CA GLN A 217 6.76 21.12 9.85
C GLN A 217 5.76 19.99 10.11
N TRP A 218 4.72 20.23 10.91
CA TRP A 218 3.64 19.25 11.10
C TRP A 218 2.89 19.00 9.78
N GLY A 219 2.62 20.07 9.01
CA GLY A 219 2.04 19.97 7.68
C GLY A 219 2.88 19.10 6.74
N SER A 220 4.20 19.36 6.68
CA SER A 220 5.14 18.56 5.88
C SER A 220 5.15 17.09 6.29
N TYR A 221 5.13 16.79 7.59
CA TYR A 221 5.02 15.43 8.10
C TYR A 221 3.75 14.72 7.60
N MET A 222 2.59 15.36 7.77
CA MET A 222 1.31 14.79 7.34
C MET A 222 1.26 14.58 5.82
N GLU A 223 1.79 15.54 5.05
CA GLU A 223 1.92 15.43 3.60
C GLU A 223 2.83 14.26 3.20
N ARG A 224 3.98 14.11 3.84
CA ARG A 224 4.92 13.00 3.59
C ARG A 224 4.28 11.64 3.80
N ILE A 225 3.64 11.41 4.95
CA ILE A 225 3.00 10.12 5.26
C ILE A 225 1.78 9.84 4.35
N PHE A 226 1.09 10.90 3.90
CA PHE A 226 0.07 10.79 2.87
C PHE A 226 0.68 10.35 1.54
N LEU A 227 1.69 11.05 1.04
CA LEU A 227 2.29 10.78 -0.28
C LEU A 227 2.90 9.37 -0.34
N LYS A 228 3.65 8.95 0.70
CA LYS A 228 4.31 7.64 0.76
C LYS A 228 3.36 6.46 0.98
N THR A 229 2.30 6.64 1.77
CA THR A 229 1.47 5.51 2.24
C THR A 229 0.00 5.71 1.94
N GLY A 230 -0.60 6.82 2.39
CA GLY A 230 -2.04 7.08 2.23
C GLY A 230 -2.50 7.15 0.78
N SER A 231 -1.69 7.74 -0.10
CA SER A 231 -2.01 7.97 -1.51
C SER A 231 -2.13 6.66 -2.29
N LEU A 232 -1.23 5.70 -2.05
CA LEU A 232 -1.26 4.39 -2.69
C LEU A 232 -2.55 3.65 -2.31
N PHE A 233 -2.91 3.63 -1.02
CA PHE A 233 -4.14 2.99 -0.58
C PHE A 233 -5.36 3.68 -1.17
N ALA A 234 -5.47 5.00 -1.07
CA ALA A 234 -6.60 5.75 -1.61
C ALA A 234 -6.81 5.49 -3.10
N ARG A 235 -5.73 5.61 -3.89
CA ARG A 235 -5.78 5.43 -5.35
C ARG A 235 -6.09 3.98 -5.74
N ALA A 236 -5.48 3.01 -5.06
CA ALA A 236 -5.77 1.59 -5.29
C ALA A 236 -7.23 1.24 -5.00
N LEU A 237 -7.80 1.76 -3.91
CA LEU A 237 -9.18 1.47 -3.54
C LEU A 237 -10.19 2.17 -4.44
N ARG A 238 -9.92 3.42 -4.84
CA ARG A 238 -10.69 4.11 -5.89
C ARG A 238 -10.68 3.33 -7.20
N SER A 239 -9.50 2.94 -7.69
CA SER A 239 -9.36 2.10 -8.88
C SER A 239 -10.15 0.79 -8.75
N THR A 240 -10.14 0.17 -7.57
CA THR A 240 -10.88 -1.07 -7.30
C THR A 240 -12.38 -0.88 -7.48
N ALA A 241 -12.94 0.21 -6.94
CA ALA A 241 -14.36 0.52 -7.06
C ALA A 241 -14.76 0.94 -8.47
N MET A 242 -13.91 1.71 -9.18
CA MET A 242 -14.13 2.06 -10.59
C MET A 242 -14.15 0.81 -11.49
N LEU A 243 -13.31 -0.19 -11.20
CA LEU A 243 -13.32 -1.47 -11.94
C LEU A 243 -14.63 -2.26 -11.79
N SER A 244 -15.45 -1.96 -10.77
CA SER A 244 -16.82 -2.49 -10.64
C SER A 244 -17.83 -1.82 -11.58
N GLY A 245 -17.39 -0.86 -12.42
CA GLY A 245 -18.24 -0.10 -13.33
C GLY A 245 -18.82 1.18 -12.72
N LEU A 246 -18.35 1.60 -11.55
CA LEU A 246 -18.79 2.84 -10.92
C LEU A 246 -18.08 4.07 -11.53
N PRO A 247 -18.80 5.18 -11.77
CA PRO A 247 -18.20 6.46 -12.15
C PRO A 247 -17.19 6.96 -11.11
N SER A 248 -16.21 7.75 -11.55
CA SER A 248 -15.15 8.26 -10.68
C SER A 248 -15.62 9.24 -9.59
N ASP A 249 -16.79 9.84 -9.77
CA ASP A 249 -17.46 10.75 -8.84
C ASP A 249 -18.56 10.07 -8.00
N ASP A 250 -18.72 8.74 -8.10
CA ASP A 250 -19.66 7.99 -7.28
C ASP A 250 -19.26 8.06 -5.79
N GLU A 251 -20.25 8.27 -4.92
CA GLU A 251 -20.05 8.39 -3.46
C GLU A 251 -19.26 7.20 -2.89
N ARG A 252 -19.49 5.98 -3.38
CA ARG A 252 -18.78 4.79 -2.91
C ARG A 252 -17.32 4.79 -3.34
N VAL A 253 -17.01 5.31 -4.53
CA VAL A 253 -15.63 5.43 -5.03
C VAL A 253 -14.86 6.44 -4.16
N LEU A 254 -15.47 7.59 -3.87
CA LEU A 254 -14.87 8.61 -3.00
C LEU A 254 -14.66 8.05 -1.58
N ALA A 255 -15.69 7.41 -1.02
CA ALA A 255 -15.65 6.84 0.32
C ALA A 255 -14.55 5.78 0.51
N VAL A 256 -14.33 4.87 -0.45
CA VAL A 256 -13.22 3.91 -0.35
C VAL A 256 -11.85 4.56 -0.54
N GLY A 257 -11.79 5.68 -1.26
CA GLY A 257 -10.61 6.54 -1.35
C GLY A 257 -10.27 7.15 0.00
N ASP A 258 -11.24 7.78 0.65
CA ASP A 258 -11.11 8.39 1.98
C ASP A 258 -10.73 7.34 3.02
N TYR A 259 -11.40 6.18 3.01
CA TYR A 259 -11.01 5.03 3.81
C TYR A 259 -9.54 4.64 3.62
N GLY A 260 -9.07 4.55 2.36
CA GLY A 260 -7.69 4.21 2.04
C GLY A 260 -6.70 5.26 2.55
N THR A 261 -7.01 6.56 2.40
CA THR A 261 -6.21 7.66 2.92
C THR A 261 -6.07 7.56 4.44
N GLU A 262 -7.19 7.53 5.14
CA GLU A 262 -7.25 7.57 6.59
C GLU A 262 -6.62 6.32 7.22
N LEU A 263 -6.85 5.14 6.64
CA LEU A 263 -6.19 3.90 7.06
C LEU A 263 -4.67 3.98 6.86
N GLY A 264 -4.21 4.54 5.74
CA GLY A 264 -2.78 4.70 5.45
C GLY A 264 -2.08 5.67 6.42
N LEU A 265 -2.74 6.76 6.77
CA LEU A 265 -2.25 7.71 7.78
C LEU A 265 -2.16 7.03 9.15
N ALA A 266 -3.25 6.39 9.60
CA ALA A 266 -3.24 5.63 10.86
C ALA A 266 -2.14 4.55 10.85
N PHE A 267 -1.91 3.91 9.70
CA PHE A 267 -0.89 2.88 9.57
C PHE A 267 0.52 3.42 9.83
N GLN A 268 0.87 4.54 9.20
CA GLN A 268 2.20 5.14 9.34
C GLN A 268 2.40 5.76 10.73
N ILE A 269 1.38 6.43 11.28
CA ILE A 269 1.47 7.04 12.62
C ILE A 269 1.70 5.97 13.71
N ILE A 270 1.11 4.78 13.55
CA ILE A 270 1.38 3.65 14.45
C ILE A 270 2.82 3.13 14.28
N ASP A 271 3.30 2.99 13.04
CA ASP A 271 4.68 2.55 12.79
C ASP A 271 5.69 3.53 13.42
N ASP A 272 5.46 4.84 13.26
CA ASP A 272 6.25 5.88 13.90
C ASP A 272 6.23 5.76 15.44
N ALA A 273 5.08 5.41 16.05
CA ALA A 273 5.00 5.18 17.50
C ALA A 273 5.75 3.91 17.95
N LEU A 274 5.74 2.86 17.13
CA LEU A 274 6.42 1.60 17.42
C LEU A 274 7.94 1.73 17.37
N ASP A 275 8.47 2.64 16.57
CA ASP A 275 9.91 2.95 16.51
C ASP A 275 10.46 3.41 17.88
N PHE A 276 9.59 3.90 18.78
CA PHE A 276 9.93 4.34 20.13
C PHE A 276 9.60 3.33 21.24
N LYS A 277 9.00 2.16 20.95
CA LYS A 277 8.75 1.11 21.97
C LYS A 277 10.07 0.48 22.46
N GLU A 278 10.06 -0.09 23.67
CA GLU A 278 11.23 -0.74 24.28
C GLU A 278 11.88 -1.75 23.33
N THR A 279 13.11 -1.48 22.93
CA THR A 279 13.83 -2.28 21.94
C THR A 279 14.93 -3.10 22.62
N PRO A 280 15.09 -4.38 22.25
CA PRO A 280 16.26 -5.16 22.65
C PRO A 280 17.54 -4.44 22.22
N VAL A 281 18.55 -4.47 23.06
CA VAL A 281 19.89 -4.04 22.70
C VAL A 281 20.48 -5.09 21.76
N ASP A 282 21.05 -4.69 20.62
CA ASP A 282 21.78 -5.65 19.79
C ASP A 282 23.07 -6.12 20.47
N SER A 283 23.74 -7.12 19.90
CA SER A 283 25.02 -7.64 20.40
C SER A 283 26.16 -6.61 20.42
N ALA A 284 25.98 -5.44 19.80
CA ALA A 284 26.92 -4.33 19.79
C ALA A 284 26.56 -3.22 20.81
N GLY A 285 25.51 -3.40 21.61
CA GLY A 285 25.09 -2.41 22.61
C GLY A 285 24.23 -1.27 22.06
N LYS A 286 23.80 -1.33 20.79
CA LYS A 286 22.98 -0.27 20.16
C LYS A 286 21.48 -0.57 20.34
N PRO A 287 20.65 0.44 20.66
CA PRO A 287 19.20 0.29 20.62
C PRO A 287 18.77 -0.10 19.19
N THR A 288 17.95 -1.14 19.04
CA THR A 288 17.39 -1.56 17.73
C THR A 288 16.13 -0.79 17.32
N GLY A 289 15.93 0.42 17.85
CA GLY A 289 14.78 1.29 17.59
C GLY A 289 15.22 2.75 17.41
N ALA A 290 14.28 3.61 17.02
CA ALA A 290 14.53 4.98 16.58
C ALA A 290 15.32 5.06 15.26
N VAL A 291 15.01 4.16 14.32
CA VAL A 291 15.63 4.13 12.99
C VAL A 291 15.38 5.45 12.27
N ASP A 292 14.18 5.99 12.38
CA ASP A 292 13.81 7.26 11.75
C ASP A 292 14.71 8.39 12.26
N LEU A 293 14.98 8.42 13.58
CA LEU A 293 15.86 9.43 14.17
C LEU A 293 17.31 9.27 13.74
N SER A 294 17.78 8.05 13.51
CA SER A 294 19.14 7.81 12.99
C SER A 294 19.30 8.30 11.55
N LEU A 295 18.20 8.34 10.79
CA LEU A 295 18.11 8.94 9.45
C LEU A 295 17.82 10.45 9.50
N GLY A 296 17.76 11.06 10.69
CA GLY A 296 17.46 12.47 10.88
C GLY A 296 15.99 12.84 10.61
N LEU A 297 15.09 11.86 10.57
CA LEU A 297 13.67 12.07 10.35
C LEU A 297 12.95 12.36 11.66
N ILE A 298 12.09 13.38 11.64
CA ILE A 298 11.23 13.75 12.76
C ILE A 298 9.81 13.29 12.45
N THR A 299 9.22 12.56 13.39
CA THR A 299 7.89 11.95 13.30
C THR A 299 6.98 12.43 14.44
N ALA A 300 5.69 12.05 14.41
CA ALA A 300 4.68 12.53 15.36
C ALA A 300 5.09 12.44 16.84
N PRO A 301 5.72 11.35 17.35
CA PRO A 301 6.21 11.30 18.73
C PRO A 301 7.17 12.45 19.09
N VAL A 302 8.09 12.80 18.20
CA VAL A 302 9.05 13.88 18.49
C VAL A 302 8.39 15.25 18.40
N PHE A 303 7.48 15.46 17.45
CA PHE A 303 6.72 16.71 17.39
C PHE A 303 5.92 16.97 18.67
N TYR A 304 5.18 15.96 19.16
CA TYR A 304 4.44 16.12 20.41
C TYR A 304 5.35 16.29 21.63
N ALA A 305 6.51 15.62 21.65
CA ALA A 305 7.47 15.80 22.73
C ALA A 305 8.12 17.19 22.72
N LEU A 306 8.38 17.76 21.53
CA LEU A 306 8.88 19.13 21.36
C LEU A 306 7.90 20.19 21.88
N GLU A 307 6.59 19.94 21.79
CA GLU A 307 5.59 20.84 22.37
C GLU A 307 5.67 20.88 23.91
N GLU A 308 5.99 19.75 24.55
CA GLU A 308 6.07 19.63 26.01
C GLU A 308 7.44 20.02 26.57
N ARG A 309 8.52 19.66 25.87
CA ARG A 309 9.91 19.87 26.29
C ARG A 309 10.78 20.52 25.20
N PRO A 310 10.41 21.72 24.71
CA PRO A 310 11.09 22.35 23.57
C PRO A 310 12.57 22.62 23.84
N ASN A 311 12.91 23.10 25.04
CA ASN A 311 14.29 23.46 25.38
C ASN A 311 15.22 22.25 25.53
N GLU A 312 14.67 21.11 25.95
CA GLU A 312 15.45 19.87 26.11
C GLU A 312 15.65 19.16 24.78
N LEU A 313 14.62 19.13 23.90
CA LEU A 313 14.67 18.38 22.65
C LEU A 313 15.22 19.16 21.45
N ALA A 314 15.00 20.48 21.39
CA ALA A 314 15.42 21.28 20.23
C ALA A 314 16.91 21.16 19.87
N PRO A 315 17.87 21.12 20.82
CA PRO A 315 19.28 20.95 20.47
C PRO A 315 19.57 19.68 19.66
N TYR A 316 18.95 18.55 20.04
CA TYR A 316 19.12 17.26 19.36
C TYR A 316 18.47 17.25 17.98
N VAL A 317 17.25 17.78 17.88
CA VAL A 317 16.50 17.85 16.61
C VAL A 317 17.17 18.77 15.60
N LEU A 318 17.66 19.94 16.05
CA LEU A 318 18.35 20.91 15.18
C LEU A 318 19.64 20.35 14.55
N ARG A 319 20.33 19.45 15.27
CA ARG A 319 21.51 18.74 14.74
C ARG A 319 21.19 17.35 14.20
N LYS A 320 19.90 17.02 14.04
CA LYS A 320 19.41 15.78 13.42
C LYS A 320 19.93 14.52 14.09
N CYS A 321 20.06 14.54 15.41
CA CYS A 321 20.57 13.42 16.19
C CYS A 321 21.95 12.89 15.70
N SER A 322 22.79 13.76 15.14
CA SER A 322 24.05 13.35 14.49
C SER A 322 25.18 13.01 15.45
N GLU A 323 25.08 13.37 16.74
CA GLU A 323 26.11 13.06 17.74
C GLU A 323 25.87 11.70 18.43
N PRO A 324 26.94 10.98 18.83
CA PRO A 324 26.80 9.73 19.58
C PRO A 324 25.97 9.91 20.86
N GLY A 325 24.89 9.13 20.98
CA GLY A 325 23.98 9.17 22.13
C GLY A 325 22.74 10.04 21.96
N ASP A 326 22.69 10.89 20.93
CA ASP A 326 21.53 11.77 20.67
C ASP A 326 20.22 10.98 20.54
N THR A 327 20.22 9.95 19.69
CA THR A 327 19.04 9.11 19.47
C THR A 327 18.52 8.51 20.78
N ALA A 328 19.42 8.00 21.62
CA ALA A 328 19.05 7.40 22.89
C ALA A 328 18.43 8.42 23.85
N GLU A 329 18.98 9.64 23.87
CA GLU A 329 18.49 10.71 24.71
C GLU A 329 17.14 11.28 24.24
N VAL A 330 16.96 11.45 22.92
CA VAL A 330 15.66 11.83 22.34
C VAL A 330 14.60 10.78 22.65
N VAL A 331 14.91 9.49 22.50
CA VAL A 331 13.99 8.41 22.87
C VAL A 331 13.62 8.47 24.35
N ARG A 332 14.59 8.70 25.24
CA ARG A 332 14.35 8.88 26.68
C ARG A 332 13.40 10.05 26.93
N LEU A 333 13.69 11.22 26.37
CA LEU A 333 12.89 12.43 26.53
C LEU A 333 11.46 12.25 25.99
N VAL A 334 11.28 11.67 24.80
CA VAL A 334 9.96 11.37 24.22
C VAL A 334 9.14 10.48 25.17
N ARG A 335 9.77 9.44 25.76
CA ARG A 335 9.09 8.52 26.69
C ARG A 335 8.68 9.17 28.01
N GLU A 336 9.29 10.28 28.40
CA GLU A 336 8.95 11.02 29.61
C GLU A 336 7.88 12.11 29.40
N THR A 337 7.30 12.18 28.20
CA THR A 337 6.23 13.11 27.80
C THR A 337 4.94 12.35 27.48
N SER A 338 3.84 13.07 27.24
CA SER A 338 2.60 12.44 26.74
C SER A 338 2.63 12.13 25.23
N ALA A 339 3.77 12.33 24.57
CA ALA A 339 3.91 12.23 23.12
C ALA A 339 3.42 10.90 22.52
N LEU A 340 3.83 9.75 23.06
CA LEU A 340 3.40 8.45 22.53
C LEU A 340 1.88 8.27 22.68
N GLN A 341 1.31 8.70 23.81
CA GLN A 341 -0.14 8.65 24.01
C GLN A 341 -0.86 9.52 22.99
N ARG A 342 -0.36 10.73 22.72
CA ARG A 342 -0.91 11.65 21.72
C ARG A 342 -0.77 11.11 20.29
N THR A 343 0.33 10.45 19.96
CA THR A 343 0.53 9.77 18.67
C THR A 343 -0.47 8.63 18.49
N TYR A 344 -0.70 7.79 19.51
CA TYR A 344 -1.72 6.75 19.46
C TYR A 344 -3.14 7.33 19.34
N ALA A 345 -3.43 8.44 20.01
CA ALA A 345 -4.72 9.12 19.89
C ALA A 345 -4.95 9.67 18.48
N LEU A 346 -3.91 10.25 17.86
CA LEU A 346 -3.97 10.72 16.46
C LEU A 346 -4.22 9.55 15.49
N ALA A 347 -3.51 8.44 15.65
CA ALA A 347 -3.77 7.24 14.84
C ALA A 347 -5.20 6.72 15.01
N ALA A 348 -5.73 6.73 16.25
CA ALA A 348 -7.10 6.32 16.53
C ALA A 348 -8.14 7.24 15.89
N GLU A 349 -7.88 8.55 15.80
CA GLU A 349 -8.73 9.51 15.09
C GLU A 349 -8.81 9.18 13.59
N HIS A 350 -7.67 8.97 12.94
CA HIS A 350 -7.61 8.57 11.53
C HIS A 350 -8.29 7.20 11.31
N ALA A 351 -8.06 6.24 12.19
CA ALA A 351 -8.74 4.94 12.12
C ALA A 351 -10.27 5.07 12.27
N GLN A 352 -10.76 5.99 13.10
CA GLN A 352 -12.19 6.26 13.20
C GLN A 352 -12.75 6.89 11.92
N LYS A 353 -12.06 7.90 11.36
CA LYS A 353 -12.44 8.50 10.06
C LYS A 353 -12.51 7.46 8.95
N ALA A 354 -11.55 6.53 8.92
CA ALA A 354 -11.56 5.42 7.97
C ALA A 354 -12.84 4.57 8.12
N ARG A 355 -13.23 4.22 9.35
CA ARG A 355 -14.47 3.45 9.60
C ARG A 355 -15.74 4.20 9.26
N ASP A 356 -15.74 5.52 9.48
CA ASP A 356 -16.87 6.37 9.14
C ASP A 356 -17.07 6.43 7.61
N ALA A 357 -15.98 6.52 6.85
CA ALA A 357 -16.02 6.47 5.38
C ALA A 357 -16.64 5.17 4.84
N LEU A 358 -16.37 4.03 5.49
CA LEU A 358 -16.94 2.73 5.08
C LEU A 358 -18.48 2.66 5.22
N GLN A 359 -19.13 3.58 5.94
CA GLN A 359 -20.58 3.58 6.08
C GLN A 359 -21.34 3.86 4.78
N ALA A 360 -20.67 4.43 3.77
CA ALA A 360 -21.22 4.57 2.42
C ALA A 360 -21.36 3.22 1.67
N LEU A 361 -20.71 2.17 2.15
CA LEU A 361 -20.80 0.82 1.58
C LEU A 361 -21.93 0.00 2.23
N PRO A 362 -22.53 -0.94 1.49
CA PRO A 362 -23.54 -1.84 2.04
C PRO A 362 -22.96 -2.68 3.19
N SER A 363 -23.81 -2.98 4.18
CA SER A 363 -23.47 -3.88 5.27
C SER A 363 -23.21 -5.29 4.75
N THR A 364 -21.93 -5.68 4.73
CA THR A 364 -21.45 -6.97 4.22
C THR A 364 -20.32 -7.46 5.10
N LEU A 365 -20.06 -8.77 5.10
CA LEU A 365 -18.91 -9.34 5.80
C LEU A 365 -17.57 -8.76 5.31
N ALA A 366 -17.49 -8.35 4.05
CA ALA A 366 -16.31 -7.71 3.48
C ALA A 366 -16.09 -6.32 4.09
N ARG A 367 -17.15 -5.51 4.23
CA ARG A 367 -17.10 -4.22 4.94
C ARG A 367 -16.71 -4.42 6.41
N ASP A 368 -17.32 -5.38 7.09
CA ASP A 368 -17.00 -5.69 8.49
C ASP A 368 -15.52 -6.12 8.65
N ALA A 369 -14.98 -6.86 7.67
CA ALA A 369 -13.56 -7.22 7.65
C ALA A 369 -12.63 -6.02 7.41
N LEU A 370 -13.03 -5.04 6.60
CA LEU A 370 -12.29 -3.78 6.43
C LEU A 370 -12.27 -2.98 7.75
N GLU A 371 -13.40 -2.89 8.44
CA GLU A 371 -13.47 -2.27 9.78
C GLU A 371 -12.57 -3.00 10.79
N ALA A 372 -12.62 -4.34 10.81
CA ALA A 372 -11.78 -5.14 11.69
C ALA A 372 -10.28 -4.98 11.38
N LEU A 373 -9.91 -4.87 10.10
CA LEU A 373 -8.53 -4.60 9.68
C LEU A 373 -8.04 -3.24 10.20
N THR A 374 -8.92 -2.24 10.15
CA THR A 374 -8.66 -0.88 10.66
C THR A 374 -8.38 -0.90 12.16
N MET A 375 -9.15 -1.66 12.93
CA MET A 375 -8.89 -1.80 14.37
C MET A 375 -7.59 -2.57 14.65
N LYS A 376 -7.27 -3.57 13.82
CA LYS A 376 -6.02 -4.34 13.93
C LYS A 376 -4.77 -3.49 13.66
N VAL A 377 -4.89 -2.44 12.85
CA VAL A 377 -3.81 -1.46 12.61
C VAL A 377 -3.38 -0.78 13.91
N LEU A 378 -4.32 -0.43 14.79
CA LEU A 378 -4.05 0.24 16.06
C LEU A 378 -3.40 -0.68 17.11
N SER A 379 -3.74 -1.97 17.08
CA SER A 379 -3.27 -2.95 18.06
C SER A 379 -2.06 -3.75 17.59
N ARG A 380 -1.33 -3.28 16.57
CA ARG A 380 -0.18 -4.02 16.03
C ARG A 380 1.03 -3.85 16.95
N ASP A 381 1.83 -4.91 17.03
CA ASP A 381 3.10 -4.90 17.77
C ASP A 381 4.34 -4.91 16.85
N LYS A 382 4.15 -5.21 15.55
CA LYS A 382 5.17 -5.28 14.50
C LYS A 382 4.58 -5.15 13.10
#